data_AF-A0A9Q0PA39-F1
#
_entry.id   AF-A0A9Q0PA39-F1
#
_cell.length_a   1.000
_cell.length_b   1.000
_cell.length_c   1.000
_cell.angle_alpha   90.00
_cell.angle_beta   90.00
_cell.angle_gamma   90.00
#
_symmetry.space_group_name_H-M   'P 1'
#
loop_
_entity.id
_entity.type
_entity.pdbx_description
1 polymer ?
#
loop_
_entity_poly.entity_id
_entity_poly.type
_entity_poly.pdbx_seq_one_letter_code
_entity_poly.pdbx_strand_id
1 'polypeptide(L)'
;MPHPKWGESPCAFISVKKNYNGDTNDIVKESEIIAYCRKNLPRFMVPKRVVFMAELPKTSTGKIQKFQLRALAQNFVVNENLPSKKITGPIQLSASGQVNTQVQG
;
A
#
# COMPACT_ATOMS: atom_id res chain seq x y z
N MET A 1 -9.35 5.57 6.94
CA MET A 1 -8.59 4.44 7.50
C MET A 1 -8.09 4.87 8.86
N PRO A 2 -8.37 4.11 9.94
CA PRO A 2 -7.95 4.47 11.29
C PRO A 2 -6.45 4.73 11.40
N HIS A 3 -6.10 5.78 12.14
CA HIS A 3 -4.70 6.11 12.42
C HIS A 3 -4.51 6.49 13.89
N PRO A 4 -3.55 5.87 14.62
CA PRO A 4 -3.38 6.10 16.07
C PRO A 4 -3.07 7.56 16.42
N LYS A 5 -2.28 8.25 15.59
CA LYS A 5 -1.86 9.65 15.82
C LYS A 5 -2.79 10.74 15.25
N TRP A 6 -3.41 10.50 14.10
CA TRP A 6 -4.13 11.53 13.33
C TRP A 6 -5.65 11.29 13.28
N GLY A 7 -6.13 10.25 13.96
CA GLY A 7 -7.51 9.75 13.85
C GLY A 7 -7.74 9.00 12.55
N GLU A 8 -7.44 9.66 11.42
CA GLU A 8 -7.59 9.10 10.08
C GLU A 8 -6.32 9.24 9.23
N SER A 9 -6.21 8.38 8.22
CA SER A 9 -5.20 8.48 7.17
C SER A 9 -5.79 8.17 5.79
N PRO A 10 -5.25 8.78 4.71
CA PRO A 10 -5.72 8.53 3.36
C PRO A 10 -5.41 7.09 2.93
N CYS A 11 -6.40 6.45 2.28
CA CYS A 11 -6.31 5.12 1.69
C CYS A 11 -6.83 5.21 0.25
N ALA A 12 -6.09 4.67 -0.71
CA ALA A 12 -6.46 4.67 -2.11
C ALA A 12 -7.00 3.30 -2.53
N PHE A 13 -8.09 3.29 -3.30
CA PHE A 13 -8.64 2.10 -3.93
C PHE A 13 -8.52 2.25 -5.45
N ILE A 14 -7.90 1.27 -6.11
CA ILE A 14 -7.55 1.34 -7.53
C ILE A 14 -8.08 0.10 -8.24
N SER A 15 -8.76 0.32 -9.36
CA SER A 15 -9.06 -0.72 -10.35
C SER A 15 -8.30 -0.36 -11.62
N VAL A 16 -7.45 -1.27 -12.09
CA VAL A 16 -6.62 -1.06 -13.28
C VAL A 16 -7.46 -1.37 -14.51
N LYS A 17 -7.48 -0.44 -15.47
CA LYS A 17 -8.16 -0.66 -16.74
C LYS A 17 -7.38 -1.70 -17.55
N LYS A 18 -8.07 -2.73 -18.03
CA LYS A 18 -7.52 -3.62 -19.05
C LYS A 18 -7.27 -2.81 -20.33
N ASN A 19 -6.06 -2.88 -20.87
CA ASN A 19 -5.75 -2.31 -22.18
C ASN A 19 -6.50 -3.08 -23.30
N TYR A 20 -6.52 -2.51 -24.50
CA TYR A 20 -7.29 -3.00 -25.66
C TYR A 20 -6.97 -4.46 -26.05
N ASN A 21 -5.76 -4.92 -25.74
CA ASN A 21 -5.31 -6.29 -26.05
C ASN A 21 -5.60 -7.28 -24.92
N GLY A 22 -6.27 -6.85 -23.83
CA GLY A 22 -6.56 -7.69 -22.67
C GLY A 22 -5.37 -7.98 -21.75
N ASP A 23 -4.16 -7.57 -22.15
CA ASP A 23 -2.90 -7.80 -21.45
C ASP A 23 -2.64 -6.82 -20.31
N THR A 24 -2.80 -7.24 -19.06
CA THR A 24 -2.26 -6.50 -17.92
C THR A 24 -0.74 -6.73 -17.78
N ASN A 25 0.03 -6.49 -18.84
CA ASN A 25 1.50 -6.65 -18.81
C ASN A 25 2.19 -5.57 -17.95
N ASP A 26 1.51 -4.44 -17.70
CA ASP A 26 1.97 -3.43 -16.76
C ASP A 26 1.55 -3.81 -15.32
N ILE A 27 2.48 -4.43 -14.59
CA ILE A 27 2.32 -4.70 -13.16
C ILE A 27 2.49 -3.38 -12.40
N VAL A 28 1.38 -2.73 -12.06
CA VAL A 28 1.38 -1.51 -11.24
C VAL A 28 1.54 -1.87 -9.77
N LYS A 29 2.58 -1.34 -9.11
CA LYS A 29 2.86 -1.62 -7.69
C LYS A 29 2.35 -0.50 -6.78
N GLU A 30 1.98 -0.86 -5.55
CA GLU A 30 1.60 0.10 -4.49
C GLU A 30 2.70 1.17 -4.26
N SER A 31 3.97 0.76 -4.26
CA SER A 31 5.11 1.66 -4.05
C SER A 31 5.23 2.74 -5.13
N GLU A 32 4.93 2.39 -6.39
CA GLU A 32 5.00 3.31 -7.52
C GLU A 32 3.89 4.37 -7.45
N ILE A 33 2.68 3.94 -7.10
CA ILE A 33 1.55 4.85 -6.86
C ILE A 33 1.86 5.80 -5.70
N ILE A 34 2.37 5.29 -4.58
CA ILE A 34 2.73 6.13 -3.44
C ILE A 34 3.85 7.10 -3.81
N ALA A 35 4.88 6.65 -4.55
CA ALA A 35 5.97 7.50 -5.02
C ALA A 35 5.46 8.61 -5.94
N TYR A 36 4.58 8.27 -6.88
CA TYR A 36 3.92 9.24 -7.75
C TYR A 36 3.12 10.28 -6.93
N CYS A 37 2.30 9.84 -5.98
CA CYS A 37 1.57 10.76 -5.09
C CYS A 37 2.51 11.64 -4.26
N ARG A 38 3.62 11.11 -3.72
CA ARG A 38 4.61 11.89 -2.96
C ARG A 38 5.28 12.98 -3.78
N LYS A 39 5.49 12.74 -5.08
CA LYS A 39 6.08 13.72 -5.99
C LYS A 39 5.10 14.83 -6.37
N ASN A 40 3.80 14.51 -6.46
CA ASN A 40 2.80 15.40 -7.05
C ASN A 40 1.80 16.00 -6.03
N LEU A 41 1.73 15.49 -4.81
CA LEU A 41 0.76 15.90 -3.80
C LEU A 41 1.43 16.34 -2.48
N PRO A 42 0.79 17.22 -1.69
CA PRO A 42 1.19 17.48 -0.32
C PRO A 42 1.24 16.19 0.52
N ARG A 43 2.20 16.13 1.45
CA ARG A 43 2.49 14.90 2.24
C ARG A 43 1.28 14.33 2.98
N PHE A 44 0.35 15.17 3.41
CA PHE A 44 -0.85 14.74 4.16
C PHE A 44 -1.94 14.13 3.26
N MET A 45 -1.89 14.33 1.94
CA MET A 45 -2.81 13.72 0.97
C MET A 45 -2.30 12.39 0.42
N VAL A 46 -1.01 12.09 0.62
CA VAL A 46 -0.40 10.86 0.12
C VAL A 46 -1.03 9.66 0.83
N PRO A 47 -1.54 8.67 0.07
CA PRO A 47 -2.10 7.46 0.66
C PRO A 47 -1.04 6.71 1.47
N LYS A 48 -1.43 6.26 2.66
CA LYS A 48 -0.63 5.36 3.50
C LYS A 48 -0.78 3.89 3.09
N ARG A 49 -1.84 3.59 2.32
CA ARG A 49 -2.20 2.27 1.81
C ARG A 49 -2.85 2.42 0.43
N VAL A 50 -2.47 1.55 -0.50
CA VAL A 50 -3.12 1.39 -1.80
C VAL A 50 -3.68 -0.03 -1.89
N VAL A 51 -4.96 -0.14 -2.22
CA VAL A 51 -5.66 -1.42 -2.37
C VAL A 51 -6.09 -1.57 -3.82
N PHE A 52 -5.60 -2.64 -4.46
CA PHE A 52 -6.02 -3.00 -5.80
C PHE A 52 -7.25 -3.91 -5.73
N MET A 53 -8.23 -3.61 -6.58
CA MET A 53 -9.47 -4.36 -6.70
C MET A 53 -9.74 -4.64 -8.18
N ALA A 54 -10.32 -5.81 -8.48
CA ALA A 54 -10.75 -6.12 -9.85
C ALA A 54 -11.72 -5.05 -10.35
N GLU A 55 -12.71 -4.69 -9.53
CA GLU A 55 -13.62 -3.58 -9.80
C GLU A 55 -13.97 -2.83 -8.50
N LEU A 56 -14.19 -1.52 -8.62
CA LEU A 56 -14.72 -0.70 -7.53
C LEU A 56 -16.22 -0.94 -7.36
N PRO A 57 -16.73 -1.01 -6.11
CA PRO A 57 -18.15 -1.19 -5.85
C PRO A 57 -18.93 0.01 -6.42
N LYS A 58 -19.88 -0.29 -7.32
CA LYS A 58 -20.73 0.69 -8.00
C LYS A 58 -22.20 0.34 -7.81
N THR A 59 -23.06 1.34 -7.92
CA THR A 59 -24.52 1.15 -8.02
C THR A 59 -24.89 0.69 -9.44
N SER A 60 -26.15 0.29 -9.65
CA SER A 60 -26.69 -0.06 -10.98
C SER A 60 -26.59 1.07 -12.01
N THR A 61 -26.42 2.33 -11.55
CA THR A 61 -26.19 3.51 -12.40
C THR A 61 -24.70 3.87 -12.55
N GLY A 62 -23.79 3.03 -12.07
CA GLY A 62 -22.34 3.22 -12.19
C GLY A 62 -21.69 4.14 -11.15
N LYS A 63 -22.47 4.74 -10.24
CA LYS A 63 -21.90 5.59 -9.16
C LYS A 63 -21.11 4.77 -8.16
N ILE A 64 -19.92 5.24 -7.78
CA ILE A 64 -19.07 4.59 -6.77
C ILE A 64 -19.76 4.61 -5.40
N GLN A 65 -19.82 3.44 -4.76
CA GLN A 65 -20.37 3.27 -3.42
C GLN A 65 -19.32 3.56 -2.35
N LYS A 66 -19.07 4.86 -2.08
CA LYS A 66 -18.04 5.32 -1.14
C LYS A 66 -18.17 4.71 0.27
N PHE A 67 -19.39 4.42 0.72
CA PHE A 67 -19.61 3.84 2.06
C PHE A 67 -19.01 2.43 2.19
N GLN A 68 -19.07 1.60 1.15
CA GLN A 68 -18.45 0.27 1.15
C GLN A 68 -16.93 0.39 1.24
N LEU A 69 -16.34 1.30 0.45
CA LEU A 69 -14.91 1.56 0.49
C LEU A 69 -14.45 2.09 1.85
N ARG A 70 -15.25 2.94 2.51
CA ARG A 70 -14.97 3.41 3.88
C ARG A 70 -15.04 2.26 4.89
N ALA A 71 -16.02 1.38 4.78
CA ALA A 71 -16.14 0.20 5.65
C ALA A 71 -14.92 -0.72 5.50
N LEU A 72 -14.51 -1.02 4.26
CA LEU A 72 -13.28 -1.78 3.99
C LEU A 72 -12.05 -1.08 4.58
N ALA A 73 -11.99 0.26 4.49
CA ALA A 73 -10.89 1.04 5.03
C ALA A 73 -10.80 1.04 6.56
N GLN A 74 -11.86 0.64 7.29
CA GLN A 74 -11.81 0.47 8.74
C GLN A 74 -10.98 -0.75 9.15
N ASN A 75 -10.88 -1.75 8.26
CA ASN A 75 -10.17 -2.99 8.53
C ASN A 75 -8.65 -2.88 8.32
N PHE A 76 -8.17 -1.75 7.80
CA PHE A 76 -6.75 -1.48 7.63
C PHE A 76 -6.27 -0.61 8.80
N VAL A 77 -5.28 -1.08 9.54
CA VAL A 77 -4.63 -0.32 10.61
C VAL A 77 -3.23 0.07 10.15
N VAL A 78 -2.88 1.34 10.31
CA VAL A 78 -1.51 1.79 10.05
C VAL A 78 -0.64 1.40 11.24
N ASN A 79 0.23 0.40 11.04
CA ASN A 79 1.30 0.09 11.98
C ASN A 79 2.48 1.03 11.71
N GLU A 80 2.68 2.03 12.58
CA GLU A 80 3.79 2.98 12.50
C GLU A 80 5.11 2.29 12.91
N ASN A 81 5.65 1.44 12.04
CA ASN A 81 7.04 0.97 12.07
C ASN A 81 7.69 1.05 10.68
N LEU A 82 7.35 2.09 9.90
CA LEU A 82 8.06 2.41 8.68
C LEU A 82 8.90 3.68 8.90
N PRO A 83 10.21 3.55 9.20
CA PRO A 83 11.05 4.71 9.41
C PRO A 83 11.14 5.51 8.11
N SER A 84 10.45 6.65 8.05
CA SER A 84 10.69 7.69 7.05
C SER A 84 11.98 8.49 7.35
N LYS A 85 12.90 7.93 8.15
CA LYS A 85 14.18 8.57 8.48
C LYS A 85 15.20 8.08 7.45
N LYS A 86 15.70 9.01 6.64
CA LYS A 86 16.77 8.80 5.65
C LYS A 86 17.89 7.95 6.25
N ILE A 87 18.19 6.79 5.65
CA ILE A 87 19.49 6.15 5.83
C ILE A 87 20.40 6.78 4.77
N THR A 88 21.15 7.79 5.17
CA THR A 88 22.33 8.25 4.43
C THR A 88 23.52 7.69 5.19
N GLY A 89 24.15 6.64 4.63
CA GLY A 89 25.36 6.02 5.14
C GLY A 89 25.63 4.70 4.41
N PRO A 90 26.89 4.38 4.07
CA PRO A 90 27.22 3.17 3.33
C PRO A 90 26.92 1.94 4.20
N ILE A 91 26.14 1.00 3.66
CA ILE A 91 25.84 -0.28 4.29
C ILE A 91 27.03 -1.22 4.01
N GLN A 92 27.77 -1.61 5.05
CA GLN A 92 28.67 -2.76 5.01
C GLN A 92 27.87 -4.01 5.41
N LEU A 93 27.70 -4.94 4.46
CA LEU A 93 27.20 -6.29 4.73
C LEU A 93 28.37 -7.19 5.13
N SER A 94 28.33 -7.77 6.34
CA SER A 94 29.06 -9.00 6.65
C SER A 94 28.07 -10.14 6.83
N ALA A 95 28.06 -11.03 5.84
CA ALA A 95 27.30 -12.26 5.82
C ALA A 95 27.97 -13.28 6.75
N SER A 96 27.21 -13.83 7.70
CA SER A 96 27.48 -15.13 8.33
C SER A 96 26.20 -15.61 9.04
N GLY A 97 25.21 -16.03 8.25
CA GLY A 97 24.13 -16.88 8.73
C GLY A 97 24.55 -18.34 8.55
N GLN A 98 24.82 -19.04 9.65
CA GLN A 98 24.72 -20.49 9.67
C GLN A 98 23.72 -20.89 10.75
N VAL A 99 22.61 -21.41 10.25
CA VAL A 99 21.59 -22.19 10.95
C VAL A 99 22.11 -23.63 10.99
N ASN A 100 22.00 -24.36 12.11
CA ASN A 100 21.10 -25.52 12.25
C ASN A 100 21.46 -26.57 13.33
N THR A 101 20.39 -27.02 14.00
CA THR A 101 20.02 -28.39 14.44
C THR A 101 20.43 -28.93 15.83
N GLN A 102 19.38 -29.28 16.58
CA GLN A 102 19.28 -30.15 17.77
C GLN A 102 19.86 -31.55 17.56
N VAL A 103 20.47 -32.15 18.60
CA VAL A 103 20.35 -33.59 18.90
C VAL A 103 20.37 -33.78 20.42
N GLN A 104 19.40 -34.55 20.94
CA GLN A 104 19.34 -35.03 22.33
C GLN A 104 20.44 -36.08 22.58
N GLY A 105 20.90 -36.13 23.83
CA GLY A 105 21.73 -37.20 24.41
C GLY A 105 21.93 -36.93 25.89
#